data_AF-A0A959MH18-F1
#
_entry.id   AF-A0A959MH18-F1
#
_cell.length_a   1.000
_cell.length_b   1.000
_cell.length_c   1.000
_cell.angle_alpha   90.00
_cell.angle_beta   90.00
_cell.angle_gamma   90.00
#
_symmetry.space_group_name_H-M   'P 1'
#
loop_
_entity.id
_entity.type
_entity.pdbx_description
1 polymer ?
#
loop_
_entity_poly.entity_id
_entity_poly.type
_entity_poly.pdbx_seq_one_letter_code
_entity_poly.pdbx_strand_id
1 'polypeptide(L)'
;MPSYHRRSYRLRGYNYALPNPYYVTICTFNRRELFGEIHAGEMHLSEVGRIANHAWKETENKRSEVVLDEYVIMPNHIHLIV
;
A
#
# COMPACT_ATOMS: atom_id res chain seq x y z
N MET A 1 -6.03 15.98 32.95
CA MET A 1 -6.12 15.10 31.76
C MET A 1 -4.87 14.26 31.70
N PRO A 2 -4.93 12.93 31.45
CA PRO A 2 -3.72 12.14 31.32
C PRO A 2 -3.00 12.58 30.05
N SER A 3 -1.77 13.06 30.17
CA SER A 3 -0.86 13.28 29.05
C SER A 3 -0.58 11.92 28.41
N TYR A 4 -1.17 11.65 27.26
CA TYR A 4 -0.81 10.49 26.45
C TYR A 4 0.53 10.79 25.80
N HIS A 5 1.63 10.48 26.51
CA HIS A 5 2.98 10.52 25.93
C HIS A 5 3.05 9.47 24.82
N ARG A 6 2.65 9.87 23.61
CA ARG A 6 2.75 9.04 22.41
C ARG A 6 4.24 8.88 22.12
N ARG A 7 4.83 7.79 22.60
CA ARG A 7 6.21 7.43 22.31
C ARG A 7 6.34 7.22 20.81
N SER A 8 7.30 7.89 20.19
CA SER A 8 7.57 7.69 18.76
C SER A 8 8.07 6.27 18.53
N TYR A 9 7.51 5.59 17.54
CA TYR A 9 8.03 4.31 17.03
C TYR A 9 9.27 4.50 16.15
N ARG A 10 9.62 5.74 15.79
CA ARG A 10 10.77 6.03 14.92
C ARG A 10 12.07 5.77 15.68
N LEU A 11 13.00 5.09 15.02
CA LEU A 11 14.35 4.89 15.52
C LEU A 11 15.05 6.24 15.65
N ARG A 12 15.53 6.56 16.86
CA ARG A 12 16.22 7.82 17.12
C ARG A 12 17.52 7.88 16.31
N GLY A 13 17.72 8.99 15.59
CA GLY A 13 18.92 9.21 14.76
C GLY A 13 18.82 8.62 13.35
N TYR A 14 17.76 7.88 13.01
CA TYR A 14 17.56 7.36 11.66
C TYR A 14 16.90 8.38 10.73
N ASN A 15 17.46 8.58 9.54
CA ASN A 15 16.89 9.45 8.53
C ASN A 15 15.95 8.65 7.60
N TYR A 16 14.64 8.80 7.81
CA TYR A 16 13.59 8.15 6.99
C TYR A 16 13.44 8.75 5.58
N ALA A 17 14.20 9.78 5.22
CA ALA A 17 14.26 10.29 3.83
C ALA A 17 15.26 9.52 2.96
N LEU A 18 16.04 8.61 3.52
CA LEU A 18 16.95 7.77 2.75
C LEU A 18 16.18 6.74 1.90
N PRO A 19 16.64 6.43 0.69
CA PRO A 19 16.01 5.44 -0.18
C PRO A 19 16.19 4.04 0.43
N ASN A 20 15.13 3.54 1.07
CA ASN A 20 15.09 2.19 1.64
C ASN A 20 13.73 1.57 1.32
N PRO A 21 13.64 0.23 1.24
CA PRO A 21 12.36 -0.44 1.04
C PRO A 21 11.38 -0.21 2.20
N TYR A 22 10.13 0.03 1.85
CA TYR A 22 8.99 0.15 2.75
C TYR A 22 7.95 -0.91 2.43
N TYR A 23 7.50 -1.63 3.46
CA TYR A 23 6.28 -2.43 3.36
C TYR A 23 5.07 -1.55 3.72
N VAL A 24 4.16 -1.39 2.76
CA VAL A 24 2.95 -0.57 2.93
C VAL A 24 1.71 -1.41 2.69
N THR A 25 0.67 -1.14 3.46
CA THR A 25 -0.66 -1.71 3.23
C THR A 25 -1.67 -0.59 3.06
N ILE A 26 -2.42 -0.61 1.96
CA ILE A 26 -3.49 0.35 1.68
C ILE A 26 -4.81 -0.41 1.78
N CYS A 27 -5.60 -0.10 2.80
CA CYS A 27 -6.92 -0.69 3.01
C CYS A 27 -8.02 0.19 2.42
N THR A 28 -9.05 -0.41 1.84
CA THR A 28 -10.30 0.29 1.53
C THR A 28 -11.00 0.73 2.81
N PHE A 29 -11.84 1.75 2.70
CA PHE A 29 -12.67 2.20 3.81
C PHE A 29 -13.55 1.07 4.33
N ASN A 30 -13.54 0.85 5.65
CA ASN A 30 -14.22 -0.25 6.33
C ASN A 30 -13.94 -1.64 5.72
N ARG A 31 -12.79 -1.83 5.07
CA ARG A 31 -12.40 -3.09 4.41
C ARG A 31 -13.44 -3.61 3.41
N ARG A 32 -14.16 -2.70 2.75
CA ARG A 32 -15.08 -3.07 1.66
C ARG A 32 -14.32 -3.68 0.50
N GLU A 33 -14.85 -4.75 -0.08
CA GLU A 33 -14.24 -5.50 -1.18
C GLU A 33 -14.42 -4.77 -2.53
N LEU A 34 -13.79 -3.60 -2.64
CA LEU A 34 -13.93 -2.74 -3.83
C LEU A 34 -13.04 -3.19 -4.97
N PHE A 35 -11.93 -3.90 -4.72
CA PHE A 35 -10.95 -4.25 -5.73
C PHE A 35 -11.28 -5.52 -6.50
N GLY A 36 -12.29 -6.27 -6.07
CA GLY A 36 -12.70 -7.52 -6.71
C GLY A 36 -12.93 -8.60 -5.69
N GLU A 37 -12.82 -9.84 -6.14
CA GLU A 37 -13.12 -11.05 -5.37
C GLU A 37 -12.15 -12.16 -5.75
N ILE A 38 -12.04 -13.17 -4.89
CA ILE A 38 -11.17 -14.33 -5.13
C ILE A 38 -12.06 -15.53 -5.48
N HIS A 39 -11.83 -16.11 -6.66
CA HIS A 39 -12.46 -17.36 -7.08
C HIS A 39 -11.38 -18.41 -7.33
N ALA A 40 -11.56 -19.60 -6.78
CA ALA A 40 -10.60 -20.71 -6.92
C ALA A 40 -9.14 -20.35 -6.58
N GLY A 41 -8.92 -19.39 -5.67
CA GLY A 41 -7.59 -18.92 -5.26
C GLY A 41 -6.98 -17.84 -6.16
N GLU A 42 -7.67 -17.41 -7.22
CA GLU A 42 -7.23 -16.36 -8.13
C GLU A 42 -7.98 -15.05 -7.86
N MET A 43 -7.26 -13.93 -7.93
CA MET A 43 -7.84 -12.60 -7.76
C MET A 43 -8.51 -12.14 -9.07
N HIS A 44 -9.83 -11.96 -9.04
CA HIS A 44 -10.59 -11.38 -10.13
C HIS A 44 -10.84 -9.90 -9.86
N LEU A 45 -10.08 -9.03 -10.55
CA LEU A 45 -10.19 -7.59 -10.36
C LEU A 45 -11.54 -7.06 -10.87
N SER A 46 -12.20 -6.27 -10.01
CA SER A 46 -13.28 -5.38 -10.39
C SER A 46 -12.77 -4.25 -11.30
N GLU A 47 -13.66 -3.42 -11.82
CA GLU A 47 -13.26 -2.19 -12.52
C GLU A 47 -12.39 -1.28 -11.64
N VAL A 48 -12.78 -1.08 -10.38
CA VAL A 48 -12.01 -0.28 -9.41
C VAL A 48 -10.66 -0.94 -9.10
N GLY A 49 -10.61 -2.28 -9.01
CA GLY A 49 -9.37 -3.02 -8.85
C GLY A 49 -8.40 -2.83 -10.02
N ARG A 50 -8.91 -2.81 -11.27
CA ARG A 50 -8.10 -2.52 -12.46
C ARG A 50 -7.57 -1.08 -12.46
N ILE A 51 -8.39 -0.12 -12.06
CA ILE A 51 -7.98 1.28 -11.91
C ILE A 51 -6.86 1.39 -10.87
N ALA A 52 -7.01 0.74 -9.71
CA ALA A 52 -5.99 0.73 -8.66
C ALA A 52 -4.68 0.09 -9.15
N ASN A 53 -4.76 -1.05 -9.85
CA ASN A 53 -3.60 -1.72 -10.45
C ASN A 53 -2.87 -0.83 -11.46
N HIS A 54 -3.61 -0.17 -12.34
CA HIS A 54 -3.04 0.75 -13.32
C HIS A 54 -2.40 1.96 -12.63
N ALA A 55 -3.08 2.57 -11.66
CA ALA A 55 -2.56 3.70 -10.90
C ALA A 55 -1.27 3.36 -10.16
N TRP A 56 -1.17 2.15 -9.59
CA TRP A 56 0.04 1.66 -8.95
C TRP A 56 1.19 1.56 -9.95
N LYS A 57 1.01 0.86 -11.08
CA LYS A 57 2.04 0.72 -12.13
C LYS A 57 2.50 2.06 -12.72
N GLU A 58 1.59 3.02 -12.81
CA GLU A 58 1.89 4.37 -13.29
C GLU A 58 2.64 5.25 -12.28
N THR A 59 2.83 4.78 -11.04
CA THR A 59 3.46 5.60 -10.00
C THR A 59 4.93 5.87 -10.33
N GLU A 60 5.68 4.87 -10.80
CA GLU A 60 7.08 5.01 -11.20
C GLU A 60 7.27 6.04 -12.32
N ASN A 61 6.34 6.05 -13.29
CA ASN A 61 6.33 7.03 -14.39
C ASN A 61 6.07 8.47 -13.92
N LYS A 62 5.38 8.64 -12.79
CA LYS A 62 4.96 9.95 -12.26
C LYS A 62 5.84 10.47 -11.13
N ARG A 63 6.65 9.60 -10.52
CA ARG A 63 7.45 9.88 -9.32
C ARG A 63 8.81 9.24 -9.49
N SER A 64 9.80 10.04 -9.87
CA SER A 64 11.17 9.55 -10.09
C SER A 64 11.85 9.08 -8.81
N GLU A 65 11.31 9.43 -7.64
CA GLU A 65 11.75 8.97 -6.33
C GLU A 65 11.17 7.62 -5.89
N VAL A 66 10.26 7.03 -6.67
CA VAL A 66 9.60 5.75 -6.36
C VAL A 66 10.10 4.67 -7.29
N VAL A 67 10.54 3.54 -6.72
CA VAL A 67 10.84 2.31 -7.46
C VAL A 67 9.78 1.28 -7.06
N LEU A 68 9.13 0.65 -8.04
CA LEU A 68 8.12 -0.37 -7.75
C LEU A 68 8.79 -1.73 -7.59
N ASP A 69 8.49 -2.41 -6.49
CA ASP A 69 8.87 -3.79 -6.25
C ASP A 69 7.58 -4.64 -6.16
N GLU A 70 7.63 -5.78 -5.47
CA GLU A 70 6.51 -6.71 -5.34
C GLU A 70 5.27 -6.10 -4.69
N TYR A 71 4.09 -6.44 -5.24
CA TYR A 71 2.80 -6.04 -4.69
C TYR A 71 1.71 -7.07 -4.99
N VAL A 72 0.68 -7.10 -4.16
CA VAL A 72 -0.52 -7.93 -4.37
C VAL A 72 -1.78 -7.13 -4.04
N ILE A 73 -2.78 -7.24 -4.91
CA ILE A 73 -4.11 -6.67 -4.70
C ILE A 73 -5.03 -7.78 -4.18
N MET A 74 -5.60 -7.54 -3.01
CA MET A 74 -6.63 -8.37 -2.39
C MET A 74 -7.98 -7.65 -2.51
N PRO A 75 -9.13 -8.32 -2.31
CA PRO A 75 -10.46 -7.73 -2.45
C PRO A 75 -10.64 -6.35 -1.81
N ASN A 76 -10.07 -6.13 -0.63
CA ASN A 76 -10.24 -4.90 0.15
C ASN A 76 -8.93 -4.20 0.57
N HIS A 77 -7.77 -4.65 0.11
CA HIS A 77 -6.49 -4.02 0.43
C HIS A 77 -5.42 -4.33 -0.61
N ILE A 78 -4.32 -3.57 -0.56
CA ILE A 78 -3.13 -3.79 -1.36
C ILE A 78 -1.95 -3.88 -0.42
N HIS A 79 -1.10 -4.88 -0.59
CA HIS A 79 0.23 -4.95 0.03
C HIS A 79 1.28 -4.63 -1.01
N LEU A 80 2.28 -3.83 -0.65
CA LEU A 80 3.31 -3.38 -1.58
C LEU A 80 4.67 -3.16 -0.89
N ILE A 81 5.73 -3.42 -1.65
CA ILE A 81 7.11 -3.03 -1.36
C ILE A 81 7.47 -1.87 -2.29
N VAL A 82 8.01 -0.79 -1.74
CA VAL A 82 8.31 0.47 -2.43
C VAL A 82 9.50 1.21 -1.82
#